data_AF-A7SZW4-F1
#
_entry.id   AF-A7SZW4-F1
#
_cell.length_a   1.000
_cell.length_b   1.000
_cell.length_c   1.000
_cell.angle_alpha   90.00
_cell.angle_beta   90.00
_cell.angle_gamma   90.00
#
_symmetry.space_group_name_H-M   'P 1'
#
loop_
_entity.id
_entity.type
_entity.pdbx_description
1 polymer ?
#
loop_
_entity_poly.entity_id
_entity_poly.type
_entity_poly.pdbx_seq_one_letter_code
_entity_poly.pdbx_strand_id
1 'polypeptide(L)'
;MGVSRLVLLVALNVIVSPHLTASHSIPTYFNRLNPDGSLMDVKSPEYWIKLPTMDQEPLRNPQDYKGTLKVHPSVIDNGESVTVSWHSIQGANMTDFIALYCPAEDTHDRFLDYLYLNETKTLHKLGKGFVQVKLYNMRVSCEMRYFSYDGHGVPVLKARSNTVEFKGRSAIPLQGRIALTGDPTEMRVMWTSGTDSNPVVMYGMNKTLTHKATGKSSTYRAQDMCGFPANGIGFRDPGFLHDVLIADLKPATRYFYQYGSEEAMGPMLNFTTAPIPGADVPVKFVAYADMGVSPTPGAEVTARYSLEEVKNGAELVLHFGDISYARGYAYLWDKWHSLIEPYATRVPYMVGIGNHEQDHTTGASKDPSGAGKGFHPSWGNFGDDSGGECGVPMFHRFHMPDNGNALWWYSFDYGSVHFVMMSTEHNFTRGSTQYKWLEADLKAVNHKVTPWIVFMGHRPMYTSQLVQGLNPTIALHMQAEIEDLLMEYSVDLALWGHYHSYERTCPVYRNKCTSGGPTHIIVGTAGFDVTLDPWPIPARSWSVYHSSNYGYGRVTVANATAMLWEWVINESDYVADRVWLYK
;
A
#
# COMPACT_ATOMS: atom_id res chain seq x y z
N MET A 1 -34.26 -45.47 10.40
CA MET A 1 -34.98 -44.48 9.56
C MET A 1 -34.10 -43.24 9.49
N GLY A 2 -33.39 -43.08 8.36
CA GLY A 2 -32.44 -41.99 8.15
C GLY A 2 -33.15 -40.74 7.66
N VAL A 3 -32.83 -39.60 8.26
CA VAL A 3 -33.30 -38.29 7.82
C VAL A 3 -32.23 -37.71 6.92
N SER A 4 -32.54 -37.63 5.62
CA SER A 4 -31.68 -37.04 4.61
C SER A 4 -31.69 -35.52 4.75
N ARG A 5 -30.52 -34.91 5.00
CA ARG A 5 -30.33 -33.45 4.93
C ARG A 5 -30.21 -33.06 3.46
N LEU A 6 -31.25 -32.42 2.95
CA LEU A 6 -31.26 -31.82 1.63
C LEU A 6 -30.38 -30.54 1.66
N VAL A 7 -29.18 -30.63 1.12
CA VAL A 7 -28.34 -29.47 0.84
C VAL A 7 -28.89 -28.82 -0.43
N LEU A 8 -29.50 -27.64 -0.28
CA LEU A 8 -29.99 -26.85 -1.41
C LEU A 8 -28.80 -26.10 -2.04
N LEU A 9 -28.10 -26.74 -2.97
CA LEU A 9 -27.21 -26.03 -3.90
C LEU A 9 -28.10 -25.22 -4.85
N VAL A 10 -28.19 -23.91 -4.64
CA VAL A 10 -28.73 -23.00 -5.65
C VAL A 10 -27.68 -22.87 -6.75
N ALA A 11 -27.94 -23.45 -7.91
CA ALA A 11 -27.16 -23.23 -9.12
C ALA A 11 -27.41 -21.80 -9.62
N LEU A 12 -26.58 -20.84 -9.22
CA LEU A 12 -26.50 -19.53 -9.88
C LEU A 12 -25.75 -19.69 -11.20
N ASN A 13 -26.49 -19.94 -12.29
CA ASN A 13 -25.99 -19.70 -13.65
C ASN A 13 -26.07 -18.20 -13.93
N VAL A 14 -25.07 -17.44 -13.45
CA VAL A 14 -24.80 -16.09 -13.93
C VAL A 14 -23.81 -16.21 -15.07
N ILE A 15 -24.15 -15.68 -16.24
CA ILE A 15 -23.27 -15.62 -17.40
C ILE A 15 -22.03 -14.80 -17.01
N VAL A 16 -20.89 -15.48 -16.87
CA VAL A 16 -19.60 -14.87 -16.59
C VAL A 16 -19.12 -14.16 -17.85
N SER A 17 -19.06 -12.83 -17.84
CA SER A 17 -18.30 -12.09 -18.85
C SER A 17 -16.81 -12.14 -18.46
N PRO A 18 -15.89 -12.59 -19.32
CA PRO A 18 -14.48 -12.79 -18.96
C PRO A 18 -13.63 -11.53 -18.76
N HIS A 19 -14.20 -10.32 -18.90
CA HIS A 19 -13.42 -9.10 -19.15
C HIS A 19 -13.80 -7.86 -18.33
N LEU A 20 -14.27 -8.03 -17.10
CA LEU A 20 -14.62 -6.89 -16.26
C LEU A 20 -13.84 -6.95 -14.95
N THR A 21 -12.56 -6.61 -15.00
CA THR A 21 -11.89 -5.99 -13.84
C THR A 21 -12.02 -4.48 -14.03
N ALA A 22 -12.38 -3.74 -12.99
CA ALA A 22 -12.28 -2.29 -13.03
C ALA A 22 -10.81 -1.95 -13.32
N SER A 23 -10.53 -1.29 -14.45
CA SER A 23 -9.16 -0.93 -14.80
C SER A 23 -8.69 0.19 -13.88
N HIS A 24 -8.05 -0.15 -12.76
CA HIS A 24 -7.43 0.85 -11.90
C HIS A 24 -6.26 1.53 -12.61
N SER A 25 -6.34 2.85 -12.81
CA SER A 25 -5.28 3.62 -13.45
C SER A 25 -4.02 3.62 -12.60
N ILE A 26 -2.85 3.44 -13.20
CA ILE A 26 -1.59 3.53 -12.47
C ILE A 26 -1.04 4.96 -12.63
N PRO A 27 -0.91 5.75 -11.53
CA PRO A 27 -0.45 7.14 -11.61
C PRO A 27 0.98 7.23 -12.15
N THR A 28 1.21 8.17 -13.06
CA THR A 28 2.57 8.54 -13.47
C THR A 28 3.37 9.10 -12.27
N TYR A 29 4.70 9.10 -12.36
CA TYR A 29 5.57 9.61 -11.28
C TYR A 29 5.18 11.04 -10.85
N PHE A 30 4.95 11.91 -11.84
CA PHE A 30 4.55 13.30 -11.66
C PHE A 30 3.04 13.52 -11.50
N ASN A 31 2.22 12.45 -11.37
CA ASN A 31 0.76 12.51 -11.26
C ASN A 31 0.12 13.34 -12.39
N ARG A 32 0.50 13.06 -13.64
CA ARG A 32 -0.02 13.80 -14.79
C ARG A 32 -1.52 13.56 -15.01
N LEU A 33 -2.18 14.55 -15.58
CA LEU A 33 -3.60 14.51 -15.90
C LEU A 33 -3.81 14.57 -17.41
N ASN A 34 -4.84 13.87 -17.88
CA ASN A 34 -5.36 14.02 -19.24
C ASN A 34 -6.06 15.39 -19.40
N PRO A 35 -6.32 15.84 -20.64
CA PRO A 35 -7.00 17.12 -20.89
C PRO A 35 -8.39 17.25 -20.25
N ASP A 36 -9.07 16.13 -19.99
CA ASP A 36 -10.37 16.08 -19.30
C ASP A 36 -10.25 16.13 -17.76
N GLY A 37 -9.03 16.20 -17.22
CA GLY A 37 -8.73 16.23 -15.80
C GLY A 37 -8.60 14.85 -15.13
N SER A 38 -8.82 13.76 -15.86
CA SER A 38 -8.60 12.40 -15.34
C SER A 38 -7.12 12.10 -15.16
N LEU A 39 -6.78 11.20 -14.24
CA LEU A 39 -5.40 10.76 -14.01
C LEU A 39 -4.86 10.04 -15.26
N MET A 40 -3.66 10.40 -15.69
CA MET A 40 -2.96 9.71 -16.77
C MET A 40 -2.47 8.34 -16.29
N ASP A 41 -2.89 7.28 -16.98
CA ASP A 41 -2.48 5.91 -16.68
C ASP A 41 -1.21 5.54 -17.44
N VAL A 42 -0.17 5.07 -16.74
CA VAL A 42 1.10 4.61 -17.36
C VAL A 42 0.91 3.39 -18.28
N LYS A 43 -0.22 2.69 -18.22
CA LYS A 43 -0.55 1.63 -19.19
C LYS A 43 -0.97 2.17 -20.56
N SER A 44 -1.37 3.44 -20.64
CA SER A 44 -1.86 4.05 -21.88
C SER A 44 -0.75 4.13 -22.92
N PRO A 45 -0.95 3.68 -24.16
CA PRO A 45 0.05 3.82 -25.22
C PRO A 45 0.50 5.27 -25.44
N GLU A 46 -0.39 6.23 -25.19
CA GLU A 46 -0.16 7.67 -25.29
C GLU A 46 0.86 8.18 -24.26
N TYR A 47 1.03 7.46 -23.14
CA TYR A 47 2.06 7.78 -22.15
C TYR A 47 3.47 7.54 -22.71
N TRP A 48 3.68 6.45 -23.44
CA TRP A 48 5.01 6.00 -23.83
C TRP A 48 5.56 6.73 -25.05
N ILE A 49 6.42 7.72 -24.83
CA ILE A 49 7.21 8.34 -25.89
C ILE A 49 8.29 7.37 -26.38
N LYS A 50 8.28 7.07 -27.69
CA LYS A 50 9.36 6.32 -28.34
C LYS A 50 10.62 7.20 -28.42
N LEU A 51 11.58 6.90 -27.57
CA LEU A 51 12.91 7.52 -27.60
C LEU A 51 13.90 6.56 -28.29
N PRO A 52 14.89 7.09 -29.04
CA PRO A 52 15.94 6.25 -29.61
C PRO A 52 16.72 5.55 -28.49
N THR A 53 17.03 4.26 -28.68
CA THR A 53 17.96 3.55 -27.79
C THR A 53 19.36 4.16 -27.97
N MET A 54 20.17 4.17 -26.90
CA MET A 54 21.50 4.82 -26.89
C MET A 54 22.40 4.41 -28.07
N ASP A 55 22.17 3.23 -28.65
CA ASP A 55 22.94 2.69 -29.77
C ASP A 55 22.76 3.47 -31.09
N GLN A 56 21.83 4.43 -31.17
CA GLN A 56 21.54 5.18 -32.41
C GLN A 56 21.93 6.67 -32.40
N GLU A 57 22.40 7.24 -31.29
CA GLU A 57 22.95 8.61 -31.30
C GLU A 57 24.47 8.59 -31.12
N PRO A 58 25.25 9.22 -32.02
CA PRO A 58 26.66 9.48 -31.71
C PRO A 58 26.72 10.33 -30.45
N LEU A 59 27.53 9.93 -29.47
CA LEU A 59 27.83 10.69 -28.25
C LEU A 59 28.21 12.13 -28.62
N ARG A 60 27.23 13.04 -28.71
CA ARG A 60 27.50 14.46 -28.94
C ARG A 60 28.10 15.01 -27.66
N ASN A 61 29.20 15.72 -27.80
CA ASN A 61 29.91 16.33 -26.70
C ASN A 61 28.92 17.29 -26.00
N PRO A 62 28.85 17.36 -24.65
CA PRO A 62 27.97 18.31 -23.96
C PRO A 62 28.06 19.78 -24.43
N GLN A 63 29.17 20.15 -25.08
CA GLN A 63 29.36 21.47 -25.71
C GLN A 63 28.62 21.67 -27.04
N ASP A 64 28.08 20.62 -27.66
CA ASP A 64 27.31 20.68 -28.91
C ASP A 64 25.84 21.07 -28.68
N TYR A 65 25.39 21.04 -27.42
CA TYR A 65 24.03 21.42 -27.03
C TYR A 65 23.93 22.94 -26.89
N LYS A 66 23.22 23.60 -27.82
CA LYS A 66 22.91 25.04 -27.75
C LYS A 66 21.73 25.30 -26.80
N GLY A 67 21.99 25.17 -25.50
CA GLY A 67 21.06 25.46 -24.42
C GLY A 67 21.49 24.87 -23.07
N THR A 68 20.87 25.29 -21.97
CA THR A 68 21.21 24.83 -20.61
C THR A 68 19.98 24.31 -19.88
N LEU A 69 20.15 23.22 -19.14
CA LEU A 69 19.18 22.65 -18.21
C LEU A 69 19.87 22.49 -16.85
N LYS A 70 19.21 22.89 -15.76
CA LYS A 70 19.77 22.84 -14.40
C LYS A 70 18.70 22.44 -13.39
N VAL A 71 19.10 21.67 -12.39
CA VAL A 71 18.26 21.33 -11.24
C VAL A 71 18.87 21.90 -9.97
N HIS A 72 18.05 22.61 -9.18
CA HIS A 72 18.44 23.18 -7.90
C HIS A 72 17.35 22.99 -6.84
N PRO A 73 17.68 22.61 -5.58
CA PRO A 73 19.00 22.15 -5.13
C PRO A 73 19.46 20.85 -5.82
N SER A 74 20.77 20.59 -5.85
CA SER A 74 21.37 19.39 -6.47
C SER A 74 21.64 18.27 -5.47
N VAL A 75 21.50 18.54 -4.17
CA VAL A 75 21.57 17.55 -3.09
C VAL A 75 20.34 17.72 -2.21
N ILE A 76 19.50 16.70 -2.12
CA ILE A 76 18.16 16.82 -1.53
C ILE A 76 17.82 15.71 -0.55
N ASP A 77 16.83 15.96 0.31
CA ASP A 77 16.18 14.94 1.12
C ASP A 77 15.15 14.11 0.30
N ASN A 78 14.77 12.95 0.81
CA ASN A 78 13.73 12.13 0.19
C ASN A 78 12.39 12.88 0.16
N GLY A 79 11.77 13.00 -1.01
CA GLY A 79 10.50 13.71 -1.20
C GLY A 79 10.65 15.23 -1.18
N GLU A 80 11.85 15.79 -1.35
CA GLU A 80 12.04 17.24 -1.46
C GLU A 80 11.64 17.75 -2.87
N SER A 81 11.18 19.00 -2.93
CA SER A 81 10.89 19.67 -4.21
C SER A 81 12.15 20.33 -4.77
N VAL A 82 12.41 20.11 -6.06
CA VAL A 82 13.49 20.74 -6.81
C VAL A 82 12.93 21.66 -7.89
N THR A 83 13.70 22.70 -8.22
CA THR A 83 13.45 23.56 -9.37
C THR A 83 14.27 23.08 -10.56
N VAL A 84 13.59 22.64 -11.62
CA VAL A 84 14.19 22.34 -12.91
C VAL A 84 14.05 23.59 -13.78
N SER A 85 15.17 24.13 -14.28
CA SER A 85 15.21 25.37 -15.06
C SER A 85 15.96 25.18 -16.37
N TRP A 86 15.45 25.77 -17.45
CA TRP A 86 16.08 25.73 -18.77
C TRP A 86 16.24 27.13 -19.34
N HIS A 87 17.31 27.35 -20.11
CA HIS A 87 17.63 28.63 -20.73
C HIS A 87 18.32 28.42 -22.09
N SER A 88 18.07 29.34 -23.02
CA SER A 88 18.72 29.43 -24.33
C SER A 88 18.59 28.17 -25.20
N ILE A 89 17.49 27.42 -25.07
CA ILE A 89 17.22 26.25 -25.91
C ILE A 89 16.83 26.73 -27.32
N GLN A 90 17.69 26.50 -28.31
CA GLN A 90 17.44 26.91 -29.70
C GLN A 90 16.33 26.05 -30.32
N GLY A 91 15.33 26.70 -30.93
CA GLY A 91 14.22 26.02 -31.61
C GLY A 91 13.19 25.40 -30.66
N ALA A 92 13.14 25.87 -29.41
CA ALA A 92 12.20 25.37 -28.41
C ALA A 92 10.74 25.44 -28.87
N ASN A 93 10.00 24.35 -28.64
CA ASN A 93 8.60 24.18 -28.99
C ASN A 93 7.76 23.89 -27.74
N MET A 94 6.46 24.20 -27.79
CA MET A 94 5.52 23.88 -26.71
C MET A 94 5.33 22.36 -26.51
N THR A 95 5.60 21.57 -27.56
CA THR A 95 5.57 20.10 -27.50
C THR A 95 6.87 19.49 -26.97
N ASP A 96 7.90 20.29 -26.68
CA ASP A 96 9.11 19.79 -26.05
C ASP A 96 8.80 19.25 -24.65
N PHE A 97 9.65 18.37 -24.15
CA PHE A 97 9.46 17.74 -22.84
C PHE A 97 10.76 17.56 -22.08
N ILE A 98 10.61 17.46 -20.75
CA ILE A 98 11.69 17.17 -19.82
C ILE A 98 11.41 15.83 -19.17
N ALA A 99 12.28 14.85 -19.36
CA ALA A 99 12.15 13.50 -18.83
C ALA A 99 13.09 13.28 -17.63
N LEU A 100 12.59 12.56 -16.62
CA LEU A 100 13.30 12.16 -15.41
C LEU A 100 13.91 10.77 -15.57
N TYR A 101 15.17 10.64 -15.19
CA TYR A 101 15.92 9.39 -15.18
C TYR A 101 16.47 9.16 -13.78
N CYS A 102 16.16 8.00 -13.20
CA CYS A 102 16.79 7.50 -11.97
C CYS A 102 16.96 5.98 -12.15
N PRO A 103 18.18 5.49 -12.39
CA PRO A 103 19.45 6.22 -12.26
C PRO A 103 19.72 7.25 -13.37
N ALA A 104 20.60 8.22 -13.09
CA ALA A 104 20.97 9.30 -14.00
C ALA A 104 21.58 8.80 -15.34
N GLU A 105 22.28 7.67 -15.29
CA GLU A 105 22.96 7.04 -16.42
C GLU A 105 22.06 6.17 -17.31
N ASP A 106 20.77 6.01 -16.97
CA ASP A 106 19.84 5.18 -17.75
C ASP A 106 19.78 5.59 -19.23
N THR A 107 19.49 4.64 -20.12
CA THR A 107 19.25 4.92 -21.54
C THR A 107 18.01 5.80 -21.74
N HIS A 108 17.90 6.48 -22.88
CA HIS A 108 16.84 7.48 -23.10
C HIS A 108 15.42 6.89 -23.01
N ASP A 109 15.23 5.65 -23.43
CA ASP A 109 13.98 4.90 -23.40
C ASP A 109 13.59 4.37 -22.00
N ARG A 110 14.43 4.56 -20.97
CA ARG A 110 14.24 4.08 -19.60
C ARG A 110 13.80 5.15 -18.60
N PHE A 111 13.28 6.28 -19.09
CA PHE A 111 12.76 7.35 -18.23
C PHE A 111 11.70 6.84 -17.25
N LEU A 112 11.58 7.52 -16.10
CA LEU A 112 10.53 7.25 -15.12
C LEU A 112 9.22 7.93 -15.49
N ASP A 113 9.30 9.22 -15.84
CA ASP A 113 8.19 10.04 -16.34
C ASP A 113 8.76 11.30 -17.03
N TYR A 114 7.92 12.11 -17.64
CA TYR A 114 8.29 13.36 -18.28
C TYR A 114 7.18 14.40 -18.13
N LEU A 115 7.53 15.68 -18.32
CA LEU A 115 6.59 16.79 -18.35
C LEU A 115 6.70 17.50 -19.69
N TYR A 116 5.57 17.76 -20.35
CA TYR A 116 5.57 18.66 -21.50
C TYR A 116 5.72 20.10 -21.05
N LEU A 117 6.38 20.93 -21.86
CA LEU A 117 6.58 22.33 -21.49
C LEU A 117 5.28 23.12 -21.44
N ASN A 118 4.28 22.77 -22.27
CA ASN A 118 2.95 23.37 -22.21
C ASN A 118 2.16 23.02 -20.92
N GLU A 119 2.54 21.96 -20.21
CA GLU A 119 2.00 21.60 -18.89
C GLU A 119 2.62 22.45 -17.77
N THR A 120 3.70 23.19 -18.07
CA THR A 120 4.38 24.05 -17.08
C THR A 120 3.80 25.47 -17.06
N LYS A 121 3.67 26.05 -15.86
CA LYS A 121 3.11 27.41 -15.66
C LYS A 121 3.99 28.55 -16.21
N THR A 122 5.18 28.27 -16.74
CA THR A 122 6.13 29.27 -17.26
C THR A 122 6.07 29.40 -18.78
N LEU A 123 4.85 29.55 -19.32
CA LEU A 123 4.51 29.63 -20.75
C LEU A 123 5.05 30.87 -21.50
N HIS A 124 5.70 31.84 -20.82
CA HIS A 124 5.84 33.18 -21.38
C HIS A 124 7.13 33.48 -22.17
N LYS A 125 8.11 32.57 -22.25
CA LYS A 125 9.31 32.73 -23.11
C LYS A 125 9.79 31.38 -23.67
N LEU A 126 9.43 31.04 -24.92
CA LEU A 126 9.96 29.87 -25.62
C LEU A 126 11.51 29.85 -25.52
N GLY A 127 12.06 28.75 -25.02
CA GLY A 127 13.51 28.58 -24.78
C GLY A 127 14.03 28.98 -23.40
N LYS A 128 13.20 29.50 -22.48
CA LYS A 128 13.55 29.76 -21.08
C LYS A 128 12.36 29.55 -20.12
N GLY A 129 12.53 28.75 -19.08
CA GLY A 129 11.50 28.54 -18.06
C GLY A 129 11.97 27.73 -16.86
N PHE A 130 11.03 27.42 -15.98
CA PHE A 130 11.27 26.51 -14.85
C PHE A 130 9.99 25.79 -14.42
N VAL A 131 10.16 24.64 -13.80
CA VAL A 131 9.10 23.86 -13.15
C VAL A 131 9.61 23.33 -11.80
N GLN A 132 8.71 23.25 -10.82
CA GLN A 132 9.01 22.59 -9.55
C GLN A 132 8.43 21.18 -9.58
N VAL A 133 9.25 20.20 -9.18
CA VAL A 133 8.84 18.79 -9.10
C VAL A 133 9.36 18.18 -7.81
N LYS A 134 8.63 17.21 -7.27
CA LYS A 134 9.04 16.46 -6.09
C LYS A 134 9.81 15.22 -6.53
N LEU A 135 10.97 14.96 -5.92
CA LEU A 135 11.78 13.78 -6.21
C LEU A 135 11.90 12.87 -5.00
N TYR A 136 11.78 11.57 -5.24
CA TYR A 136 11.87 10.51 -4.23
C TYR A 136 13.18 9.75 -4.36
N ASN A 137 13.79 9.43 -3.23
CA ASN A 137 15.07 8.74 -3.15
C ASN A 137 14.90 7.26 -3.54
N MET A 138 15.30 6.93 -4.76
CA MET A 138 15.33 5.56 -5.29
C MET A 138 16.71 4.89 -5.11
N ARG A 139 17.50 5.37 -4.13
CA ARG A 139 18.85 4.88 -3.76
C ARG A 139 19.95 5.15 -4.81
N VAL A 140 19.58 5.81 -5.90
CA VAL A 140 20.45 6.20 -7.01
C VAL A 140 20.32 7.69 -7.28
N SER A 141 21.30 8.25 -7.99
CA SER A 141 21.23 9.63 -8.43
C SER A 141 20.26 9.79 -9.61
N CYS A 142 19.79 11.01 -9.84
CA CYS A 142 18.83 11.31 -10.90
C CYS A 142 19.33 12.39 -11.85
N GLU A 143 18.84 12.37 -13.09
CA GLU A 143 19.09 13.40 -14.12
C GLU A 143 17.78 13.79 -14.81
N MET A 144 17.68 15.06 -15.19
CA MET A 144 16.64 15.54 -16.11
C MET A 144 17.23 15.73 -17.50
N ARG A 145 16.48 15.33 -18.54
CA ARG A 145 16.90 15.52 -19.94
C ARG A 145 15.81 16.24 -20.72
N TYR A 146 16.22 17.24 -21.50
CA TYR A 146 15.33 18.02 -22.35
C TYR A 146 15.35 17.45 -23.77
N PHE A 147 14.17 17.13 -24.29
CA PHE A 147 13.99 16.67 -25.67
C PHE A 147 13.11 17.64 -26.45
N SER A 148 13.41 17.75 -27.74
CA SER A 148 12.58 18.44 -28.72
C SER A 148 12.41 17.56 -29.95
N TYR A 149 11.30 17.71 -30.66
CA TYR A 149 11.06 16.94 -31.87
C TYR A 149 11.82 17.53 -33.06
N ASP A 150 12.41 16.67 -33.90
CA ASP A 150 12.88 17.08 -35.20
C ASP A 150 11.70 17.39 -36.15
N GLY A 151 12.00 17.88 -37.36
CA GLY A 151 10.99 18.16 -38.38
C GLY A 151 10.23 16.92 -38.89
N HIS A 152 10.56 15.72 -38.40
CA HIS A 152 9.95 14.44 -38.75
C HIS A 152 9.23 13.78 -37.55
N GLY A 153 9.14 14.47 -36.40
CA GLY A 153 8.46 13.96 -35.21
C GLY A 153 9.29 12.97 -34.37
N VAL A 154 10.61 12.93 -34.54
CA VAL A 154 11.52 12.11 -33.72
C VAL A 154 12.08 12.97 -32.58
N PRO A 155 12.00 12.52 -31.31
CA PRO A 155 12.63 13.22 -30.19
C PRO A 155 14.16 13.23 -30.30
N VAL A 156 14.75 14.41 -30.13
CA VAL A 156 16.20 14.66 -30.13
C VAL A 156 16.61 15.32 -28.84
N LEU A 157 17.67 14.81 -28.21
CA LEU A 157 18.22 15.38 -26.98
C LEU A 157 18.76 16.79 -27.24
N LYS A 158 18.33 17.77 -26.44
CA LYS A 158 18.78 19.17 -26.52
C LYS A 158 19.60 19.64 -25.34
N ALA A 159 19.40 19.08 -24.16
CA ALA A 159 20.18 19.42 -22.97
C ALA A 159 20.07 18.33 -21.90
N ARG A 160 21.10 18.21 -21.07
CA ARG A 160 21.14 17.40 -19.84
C ARG A 160 21.31 18.33 -18.64
N SER A 161 20.72 17.97 -17.50
CA SER A 161 20.93 18.69 -16.26
C SER A 161 22.22 18.28 -15.55
N ASN A 162 22.60 19.01 -14.51
CA ASN A 162 23.43 18.43 -13.46
C ASN A 162 22.73 17.24 -12.81
N THR A 163 23.50 16.29 -12.28
CA THR A 163 23.00 15.20 -11.45
C THR A 163 22.38 15.75 -10.15
N VAL A 164 21.30 15.12 -9.71
CA VAL A 164 20.67 15.31 -8.40
C VAL A 164 21.03 14.12 -7.53
N GLU A 165 21.61 14.39 -6.38
CA GLU A 165 21.98 13.41 -5.37
C GLU A 165 21.04 13.49 -4.17
N PHE A 166 20.85 12.38 -3.48
CA PHE A 166 20.13 12.37 -2.21
C PHE A 166 21.10 12.39 -1.03
N LYS A 167 20.73 13.11 0.05
CA LYS A 167 21.54 13.15 1.28
C LYS A 167 21.68 11.74 1.85
N GLY A 168 22.89 11.43 2.32
CA GLY A 168 23.24 10.09 2.82
C GLY A 168 23.45 9.02 1.73
N ARG A 169 23.26 9.37 0.45
CA ARG A 169 23.51 8.49 -0.72
C ARG A 169 22.78 7.14 -0.59
N SER A 170 23.38 6.07 -1.12
CA SER A 170 22.80 4.73 -1.11
C SER A 170 22.68 4.12 0.30
N ALA A 171 23.56 4.46 1.24
CA ALA A 171 23.56 3.84 2.57
C ALA A 171 22.44 4.34 3.50
N ILE A 172 21.82 5.50 3.20
CA ILE A 172 20.80 6.08 4.07
C ILE A 172 19.61 5.12 4.21
N PRO A 173 19.15 4.83 5.44
CA PRO A 173 17.96 4.01 5.62
C PRO A 173 16.71 4.85 5.32
N LEU A 174 15.84 4.29 4.48
CA LEU A 174 14.59 4.88 4.03
C LEU A 174 13.43 3.92 4.35
N GLN A 175 12.20 4.40 4.20
CA GLN A 175 11.01 3.53 4.23
C GLN A 175 10.84 2.83 5.58
N GLY A 176 11.33 3.44 6.66
CA GLY A 176 11.28 2.85 7.99
C GLY A 176 9.86 2.50 8.39
N ARG A 177 9.71 1.33 9.01
CA ARG A 177 8.45 0.83 9.54
C ARG A 177 8.70 -0.15 10.68
N ILE A 178 7.83 -0.17 11.67
CA ILE A 178 7.87 -1.14 12.75
C ILE A 178 6.64 -2.04 12.72
N ALA A 179 6.74 -3.27 13.22
CA ALA A 179 5.64 -4.22 13.27
C ALA A 179 5.69 -5.08 14.54
N LEU A 180 4.52 -5.53 14.97
CA LEU A 180 4.37 -6.49 16.07
C LEU A 180 4.75 -7.90 15.60
N THR A 181 5.25 -8.72 16.53
CA THR A 181 5.51 -10.15 16.30
C THR A 181 4.45 -11.05 16.94
N GLY A 182 3.58 -10.48 17.78
CA GLY A 182 2.68 -11.22 18.66
C GLY A 182 3.24 -11.38 20.09
N ASP A 183 4.53 -11.14 20.31
CA ASP A 183 5.13 -11.09 21.64
C ASP A 183 5.29 -9.64 22.12
N PRO A 184 4.71 -9.24 23.28
CA PRO A 184 4.81 -7.88 23.79
C PRO A 184 6.22 -7.48 24.27
N THR A 185 7.16 -8.43 24.32
CA THR A 185 8.57 -8.21 24.62
C THR A 185 9.43 -8.02 23.36
N GLU A 186 8.80 -7.97 22.19
CA GLU A 186 9.48 -7.84 20.91
C GLU A 186 8.99 -6.65 20.09
N MET A 187 9.85 -6.14 19.21
CA MET A 187 9.50 -5.19 18.17
C MET A 187 10.34 -5.44 16.93
N ARG A 188 9.70 -5.52 15.76
CA ARG A 188 10.40 -5.65 14.48
C ARG A 188 10.61 -4.27 13.87
N VAL A 189 11.81 -4.00 13.39
CA VAL A 189 12.17 -2.77 12.67
C VAL A 189 12.63 -3.13 11.27
N MET A 190 11.96 -2.57 10.27
CA MET A 190 12.22 -2.83 8.86
C MET A 190 12.49 -1.53 8.11
N TRP A 191 13.40 -1.56 7.15
CA TRP A 191 13.71 -0.40 6.29
C TRP A 191 14.34 -0.86 4.98
N THR A 192 14.60 0.09 4.08
CA THR A 192 15.25 -0.15 2.80
C THR A 192 16.46 0.76 2.66
N SER A 193 17.56 0.24 2.13
CA SER A 193 18.72 1.04 1.72
C SER A 193 19.25 0.56 0.37
N GLY A 194 20.23 1.26 -0.19
CA GLY A 194 20.94 0.87 -1.42
C GLY A 194 22.17 -0.01 -1.19
N THR A 195 22.47 -0.43 0.04
CA THR A 195 23.62 -1.28 0.36
C THR A 195 23.22 -2.51 1.18
N ASP A 196 23.97 -3.61 1.06
CA ASP A 196 23.79 -4.82 1.85
C ASP A 196 24.52 -4.77 3.19
N SER A 197 24.97 -3.58 3.60
CA SER A 197 25.67 -3.33 4.86
C SER A 197 24.89 -3.92 6.03
N ASN A 198 25.63 -4.43 7.02
CA ASN A 198 25.04 -5.13 8.16
C ASN A 198 23.96 -4.26 8.84
N PRO A 199 22.70 -4.71 8.89
CA PRO A 199 21.61 -3.92 9.44
C PRO A 199 21.69 -3.87 10.95
N VAL A 200 21.60 -2.65 11.50
CA VAL A 200 21.76 -2.36 12.92
C VAL A 200 20.61 -1.51 13.42
N VAL A 201 20.09 -1.86 14.61
CA VAL A 201 19.24 -0.98 15.41
C VAL A 201 19.92 -0.70 16.74
N MET A 202 20.16 0.59 17.01
CA MET A 202 20.61 1.07 18.32
C MET A 202 19.38 1.48 19.12
N TYR A 203 19.22 1.00 20.35
CA TYR A 203 18.01 1.25 21.14
C TYR A 203 18.28 1.38 22.64
N GLY A 204 17.30 1.94 23.36
CA GLY A 204 17.31 1.99 24.83
C GLY A 204 16.17 2.82 25.40
N MET A 205 15.92 2.68 26.70
CA MET A 205 14.92 3.51 27.42
C MET A 205 15.35 4.99 27.54
N ASN A 206 16.62 5.29 27.23
CA ASN A 206 17.19 6.63 27.21
C ASN A 206 17.80 6.93 25.84
N LYS A 207 17.96 8.22 25.50
CA LYS A 207 18.52 8.69 24.22
C LYS A 207 20.01 8.37 24.00
N THR A 208 20.71 7.81 24.98
CA THR A 208 22.11 7.38 24.84
C THR A 208 22.27 6.07 24.08
N LEU A 209 21.18 5.31 23.85
CA LEU A 209 21.10 4.07 23.07
C LEU A 209 22.23 3.06 23.40
N THR A 210 22.10 2.37 24.53
CA THR A 210 23.13 1.44 25.04
C THR A 210 23.01 0.02 24.51
N HIS A 211 21.93 -0.32 23.80
CA HIS A 211 21.69 -1.65 23.26
C HIS A 211 21.80 -1.64 21.72
N LYS A 212 22.21 -2.78 21.16
CA LYS A 212 22.38 -3.01 19.72
C LYS A 212 21.69 -4.32 19.35
N ALA A 213 20.85 -4.27 18.32
CA ALA A 213 20.31 -5.45 17.64
C ALA A 213 20.77 -5.46 16.18
N THR A 214 20.91 -6.65 15.61
CA THR A 214 21.26 -6.87 14.19
C THR A 214 20.28 -7.83 13.57
N GLY A 215 20.17 -7.81 12.25
CA GLY A 215 19.19 -8.65 11.55
C GLY A 215 19.66 -9.11 10.19
N LYS A 216 18.72 -9.31 9.28
CA LYS A 216 18.97 -9.84 7.93
C LYS A 216 18.62 -8.80 6.88
N SER A 217 19.26 -8.94 5.74
CA SER A 217 18.98 -8.18 4.52
C SER A 217 18.51 -9.15 3.44
N SER A 218 17.55 -8.73 2.63
CA SER A 218 17.09 -9.45 1.44
C SER A 218 16.93 -8.49 0.27
N THR A 219 16.72 -9.02 -0.93
CA THR A 219 16.43 -8.24 -2.13
C THR A 219 15.65 -9.12 -3.11
N TYR A 220 15.15 -8.51 -4.18
CA TYR A 220 14.55 -9.21 -5.32
C TYR A 220 14.96 -8.53 -6.62
N ARG A 221 14.98 -9.32 -7.70
CA ARG A 221 15.35 -8.91 -9.05
C ARG A 221 14.15 -8.99 -9.98
N ALA A 222 14.26 -8.40 -11.17
CA ALA A 222 13.23 -8.47 -12.20
C ALA A 222 12.82 -9.93 -12.52
N GLN A 223 13.79 -10.85 -12.49
CA GLN A 223 13.55 -12.26 -12.74
C GLN A 223 12.74 -12.97 -11.64
N ASP A 224 12.64 -12.40 -10.43
CA ASP A 224 11.86 -12.98 -9.33
C ASP A 224 10.38 -12.60 -9.46
N MET A 225 10.04 -11.58 -10.26
CA MET A 225 8.66 -11.20 -10.55
C MET A 225 7.98 -12.19 -11.51
N CYS A 226 6.68 -12.37 -11.32
CA CYS A 226 5.87 -13.32 -12.08
C CYS A 226 5.61 -12.89 -13.52
N GLY A 227 5.46 -11.59 -13.78
CA GLY A 227 5.01 -11.10 -15.09
C GLY A 227 5.40 -9.67 -15.42
N PHE A 228 5.03 -9.24 -16.61
CA PHE A 228 5.18 -7.87 -17.08
C PHE A 228 4.01 -7.00 -16.54
N PRO A 229 4.21 -5.72 -16.19
CA PRO A 229 5.43 -4.93 -16.33
C PRO A 229 6.47 -5.10 -15.20
N ALA A 230 6.14 -5.80 -14.11
CA ALA A 230 7.01 -5.96 -12.93
C ALA A 230 8.40 -6.55 -13.24
N ASN A 231 8.48 -7.48 -14.20
CA ASN A 231 9.75 -8.07 -14.65
C ASN A 231 10.42 -7.33 -15.83
N GLY A 232 9.90 -6.17 -16.23
CA GLY A 232 10.30 -5.45 -17.45
C GLY A 232 10.45 -3.95 -17.24
N ILE A 233 9.70 -3.14 -18.00
CA ILE A 233 9.85 -1.67 -18.01
C ILE A 233 9.52 -1.03 -16.66
N GLY A 234 8.63 -1.65 -15.87
CA GLY A 234 8.24 -1.16 -14.57
C GLY A 234 9.22 -1.52 -13.45
N PHE A 235 10.14 -2.46 -13.70
CA PHE A 235 11.14 -2.86 -12.71
C PHE A 235 12.12 -1.72 -12.40
N ARG A 236 12.36 -1.49 -11.10
CA ARG A 236 13.48 -0.72 -10.58
C ARG A 236 14.08 -1.49 -9.41
N ASP A 237 15.40 -1.45 -9.28
CA ASP A 237 16.11 -2.15 -8.22
C ASP A 237 15.63 -1.63 -6.85
N PRO A 238 15.11 -2.50 -5.97
CA PRO A 238 14.57 -2.09 -4.68
C PRO A 238 15.68 -1.78 -3.65
N GLY A 239 16.94 -2.03 -3.98
CA GLY A 239 18.06 -2.07 -3.05
C GLY A 239 17.96 -3.29 -2.14
N PHE A 240 18.28 -3.09 -0.87
CA PHE A 240 18.25 -4.11 0.16
C PHE A 240 17.18 -3.78 1.20
N LEU A 241 16.40 -4.79 1.54
CA LEU A 241 15.30 -4.75 2.49
C LEU A 241 15.77 -5.42 3.77
N HIS A 242 15.83 -4.63 4.83
CA HIS A 242 16.41 -5.01 6.11
C HIS A 242 15.31 -5.30 7.12
N ASP A 243 15.53 -6.32 7.94
CA ASP A 243 14.62 -6.75 9.00
C ASP A 243 15.43 -7.09 10.25
N VAL A 244 15.18 -6.33 11.32
CA VAL A 244 15.81 -6.50 12.63
C VAL A 244 14.72 -6.74 13.68
N LEU A 245 14.83 -7.86 14.39
CA LEU A 245 14.05 -8.15 15.58
C LEU A 245 14.77 -7.61 16.82
N ILE A 246 14.08 -6.78 17.60
CA ILE A 246 14.51 -6.39 18.94
C ILE A 246 13.72 -7.22 19.94
N ALA A 247 14.41 -8.02 20.74
CA ALA A 247 13.81 -8.87 21.77
C ALA A 247 14.16 -8.40 23.19
N ASP A 248 13.65 -9.11 24.19
CA ASP A 248 13.87 -8.86 25.63
C ASP A 248 13.46 -7.44 26.07
N LEU A 249 12.45 -6.87 25.40
CA LEU A 249 11.88 -5.58 25.76
C LEU A 249 10.89 -5.73 26.91
N LYS A 250 10.74 -4.66 27.69
CA LYS A 250 9.67 -4.59 28.68
C LYS A 250 8.35 -4.24 27.96
N PRO A 251 7.25 -4.94 28.22
CA PRO A 251 5.92 -4.54 27.73
C PRO A 251 5.52 -3.13 28.17
N ALA A 252 4.63 -2.48 27.43
CA ALA A 252 4.10 -1.14 27.72
C ALA A 252 5.18 -0.09 28.05
N THR A 253 6.35 -0.17 27.41
CA THR A 253 7.52 0.64 27.74
C THR A 253 8.01 1.41 26.51
N ARG A 254 8.33 2.68 26.71
CA ARG A 254 8.88 3.53 25.65
C ARG A 254 10.36 3.27 25.44
N TYR A 255 10.75 3.05 24.19
CA TYR A 255 12.14 2.94 23.77
C TYR A 255 12.48 4.00 22.73
N PHE A 256 13.65 4.61 22.87
CA PHE A 256 14.28 5.40 21.81
C PHE A 256 15.10 4.46 20.93
N TYR A 257 15.15 4.75 19.63
CA TYR A 257 15.91 3.94 18.69
C TYR A 257 16.40 4.74 17.47
N GLN A 258 17.42 4.21 16.81
CA GLN A 258 17.86 4.57 15.46
C GLN A 258 18.10 3.27 14.69
N TYR A 259 17.77 3.25 13.41
CA TYR A 259 18.02 2.11 12.52
C TYR A 259 18.90 2.53 11.33
N GLY A 260 19.60 1.58 10.73
CA GLY A 260 20.50 1.81 9.60
C GLY A 260 21.65 0.82 9.58
N SER A 261 22.84 1.30 9.27
CA SER A 261 24.09 0.52 9.28
C SER A 261 25.21 1.32 9.95
N GLU A 262 26.40 0.73 10.07
CA GLU A 262 27.58 1.44 10.55
C GLU A 262 28.01 2.57 9.59
N GLU A 263 27.56 2.55 8.34
CA GLU A 263 27.83 3.60 7.34
C GLU A 263 26.88 4.79 7.46
N ALA A 264 25.59 4.53 7.73
CA ALA A 264 24.58 5.57 7.87
C ALA A 264 23.44 5.14 8.81
N MET A 265 23.16 5.98 9.79
CA MET A 265 22.04 5.82 10.72
C MET A 265 20.94 6.85 10.43
N GLY A 266 19.69 6.42 10.54
CA GLY A 266 18.52 7.27 10.46
C GLY A 266 18.35 8.20 11.67
N PRO A 267 17.29 9.02 11.68
CA PRO A 267 17.02 9.94 12.79
C PRO A 267 16.65 9.18 14.07
N MET A 268 16.86 9.83 15.22
CA MET A 268 16.40 9.31 16.50
C MET A 268 14.87 9.34 16.59
N LEU A 269 14.30 8.17 16.81
CA LEU A 269 12.87 7.93 16.89
C LEU A 269 12.53 7.26 18.23
N ASN A 270 11.25 6.97 18.44
CA ASN A 270 10.80 6.20 19.60
C ASN A 270 9.50 5.46 19.28
N PHE A 271 9.29 4.35 19.98
CA PHE A 271 8.05 3.58 19.97
C PHE A 271 7.74 3.14 21.41
N THR A 272 6.52 2.66 21.63
CA THR A 272 6.11 1.98 22.87
C THR A 272 5.80 0.52 22.53
N THR A 273 6.36 -0.41 23.29
CA THR A 273 6.06 -1.85 23.15
C THR A 273 4.60 -2.15 23.47
N ALA A 274 4.07 -3.23 22.91
CA ALA A 274 2.71 -3.67 23.20
C ALA A 274 2.54 -3.93 24.71
N PRO A 275 1.35 -3.66 25.28
CA PRO A 275 1.04 -4.07 26.63
C PRO A 275 0.87 -5.60 26.70
N ILE A 276 0.95 -6.16 27.90
CA ILE A 276 0.48 -7.53 28.13
C ILE A 276 -1.04 -7.55 27.85
N PRO A 277 -1.55 -8.50 27.05
CA PRO A 277 -2.98 -8.58 26.77
C PRO A 277 -3.82 -8.71 28.03
N GLY A 278 -5.00 -8.09 28.04
CA GLY A 278 -5.90 -8.08 29.19
C GLY A 278 -7.23 -7.40 28.90
N ALA A 279 -8.30 -7.90 29.51
CA ALA A 279 -9.67 -7.57 29.09
C ALA A 279 -10.04 -6.09 29.21
N ASP A 280 -9.45 -5.39 30.19
CA ASP A 280 -9.68 -3.97 30.44
C ASP A 280 -8.50 -3.09 30.02
N VAL A 281 -7.57 -3.63 29.21
CA VAL A 281 -6.48 -2.83 28.63
C VAL A 281 -7.02 -2.11 27.39
N PRO A 282 -7.15 -0.78 27.41
CA PRO A 282 -7.71 -0.03 26.29
C PRO A 282 -6.77 -0.08 25.09
N VAL A 283 -7.33 0.13 23.90
CA VAL A 283 -6.58 0.21 22.64
C VAL A 283 -7.14 1.33 21.78
N LYS A 284 -6.28 2.18 21.22
CA LYS A 284 -6.68 3.12 20.16
C LYS A 284 -5.90 2.81 18.89
N PHE A 285 -6.57 2.69 17.75
CA PHE A 285 -5.89 2.39 16.48
C PHE A 285 -6.55 3.05 15.27
N VAL A 286 -5.77 3.14 14.19
CA VAL A 286 -6.22 3.59 12.86
C VAL A 286 -6.38 2.37 11.96
N ALA A 287 -7.43 2.36 11.13
CA ALA A 287 -7.74 1.25 10.25
C ALA A 287 -8.22 1.75 8.88
N TYR A 288 -7.65 1.20 7.80
CA TYR A 288 -8.06 1.51 6.44
C TYR A 288 -7.52 0.49 5.42
N ALA A 289 -7.97 0.58 4.17
CA ALA A 289 -7.35 -0.07 3.01
C ALA A 289 -7.39 0.85 1.79
N ASP A 290 -6.77 0.43 0.69
CA ASP A 290 -6.90 1.07 -0.62
C ASP A 290 -6.28 2.48 -0.65
N MET A 291 -5.08 2.63 -0.07
CA MET A 291 -4.45 3.94 0.11
C MET A 291 -3.82 4.48 -1.16
N GLY A 292 -2.91 3.73 -1.78
CA GLY A 292 -2.13 4.21 -2.92
C GLY A 292 -1.38 5.51 -2.64
N VAL A 293 -1.16 6.30 -3.69
CA VAL A 293 -0.33 7.54 -3.63
C VAL A 293 -1.07 8.77 -4.15
N SER A 294 -2.41 8.72 -4.18
CA SER A 294 -3.24 9.78 -4.73
C SER A 294 -2.99 11.12 -4.02
N PRO A 295 -2.95 12.23 -4.77
CA PRO A 295 -2.80 13.55 -4.17
C PRO A 295 -4.01 13.93 -3.31
N THR A 296 -3.93 15.07 -2.63
CA THR A 296 -5.06 15.65 -1.89
C THR A 296 -6.35 15.68 -2.71
N PRO A 297 -7.51 15.23 -2.16
CA PRO A 297 -7.77 14.85 -0.77
C PRO A 297 -7.60 13.34 -0.45
N GLY A 298 -6.98 12.54 -1.31
CA GLY A 298 -6.79 11.09 -1.12
C GLY A 298 -5.67 10.73 -0.14
N ALA A 299 -4.73 9.90 -0.60
CA ALA A 299 -3.68 9.28 0.23
C ALA A 299 -2.87 10.28 1.05
N GLU A 300 -2.52 11.44 0.48
CA GLU A 300 -1.78 12.48 1.19
C GLU A 300 -2.48 12.98 2.45
N VAL A 301 -3.80 13.10 2.41
CA VAL A 301 -4.59 13.57 3.55
C VAL A 301 -4.77 12.45 4.59
N THR A 302 -5.03 11.23 4.15
CA THR A 302 -5.08 10.06 5.06
C THR A 302 -3.77 9.86 5.81
N ALA A 303 -2.62 10.03 5.15
CA ALA A 303 -1.30 9.95 5.78
C ALA A 303 -1.11 11.03 6.84
N ARG A 304 -1.53 12.27 6.54
CA ARG A 304 -1.44 13.39 7.47
C ARG A 304 -2.31 13.14 8.70
N TYR A 305 -3.57 12.75 8.52
CA TYR A 305 -4.45 12.46 9.65
C TYR A 305 -4.02 11.22 10.44
N SER A 306 -3.51 10.17 9.77
CA SER A 306 -2.92 9.01 10.47
C SER A 306 -1.77 9.42 11.39
N LEU A 307 -0.90 10.33 10.93
CA LEU A 307 0.16 10.88 11.78
C LEU A 307 -0.39 11.70 12.95
N GLU A 308 -1.46 12.47 12.73
CA GLU A 308 -2.14 13.22 13.79
C GLU A 308 -2.77 12.29 14.83
N GLU A 309 -3.44 11.21 14.41
CA GLU A 309 -3.99 10.19 15.31
C GLU A 309 -2.91 9.50 16.13
N VAL A 310 -1.79 9.13 15.51
CA VAL A 310 -0.63 8.53 16.22
C VAL A 310 -0.05 9.50 17.24
N LYS A 311 0.06 10.80 16.91
CA LYS A 311 0.46 11.83 17.88
C LYS A 311 -0.56 12.00 19.00
N ASN A 312 -1.83 11.72 18.72
CA ASN A 312 -2.97 11.78 19.65
C ASN A 312 -3.31 10.40 20.26
N GLY A 313 -2.31 9.52 20.37
CA GLY A 313 -2.40 8.29 21.16
C GLY A 313 -2.95 7.06 20.44
N ALA A 314 -3.09 7.07 19.12
CA ALA A 314 -3.25 5.81 18.39
C ALA A 314 -1.95 4.99 18.52
N GLU A 315 -2.10 3.70 18.79
CA GLU A 315 -1.03 2.80 19.22
C GLU A 315 -0.57 1.84 18.12
N LEU A 316 -1.39 1.66 17.07
CA LEU A 316 -1.06 0.91 15.87
C LEU A 316 -1.90 1.37 14.66
N VAL A 317 -1.48 0.97 13.47
CA VAL A 317 -2.20 1.16 12.20
C VAL A 317 -2.43 -0.19 11.54
N LEU A 318 -3.65 -0.40 11.04
CA LEU A 318 -4.06 -1.57 10.26
C LEU A 318 -4.29 -1.15 8.81
N HIS A 319 -3.56 -1.77 7.87
CA HIS A 319 -3.72 -1.58 6.43
C HIS A 319 -3.99 -2.92 5.74
N PHE A 320 -5.26 -3.28 5.56
CA PHE A 320 -5.67 -4.64 5.12
C PHE A 320 -5.82 -4.76 3.59
N GLY A 321 -4.79 -4.36 2.84
CA GLY A 321 -4.66 -4.64 1.42
C GLY A 321 -4.81 -3.44 0.49
N ASP A 322 -4.38 -3.64 -0.76
CA ASP A 322 -4.22 -2.64 -1.82
C ASP A 322 -3.39 -1.43 -1.36
N ILE A 323 -2.10 -1.72 -1.17
CA ILE A 323 -1.17 -0.91 -0.39
C ILE A 323 -0.74 0.32 -1.17
N SER A 324 0.02 0.10 -2.24
CA SER A 324 0.68 1.16 -3.01
C SER A 324 0.09 1.35 -4.41
N TYR A 325 -0.65 0.36 -4.90
CA TYR A 325 -1.07 0.24 -6.31
C TYR A 325 0.13 0.30 -7.28
N ALA A 326 1.30 -0.20 -6.86
CA ALA A 326 2.48 -0.24 -7.72
C ALA A 326 2.24 -1.04 -8.99
N ARG A 327 1.58 -2.20 -8.87
CA ARG A 327 1.11 -3.00 -10.01
C ARG A 327 2.20 -3.23 -11.07
N GLY A 328 3.42 -3.47 -10.61
CA GLY A 328 4.61 -3.70 -11.44
C GLY A 328 5.44 -2.46 -11.77
N TYR A 329 5.02 -1.26 -11.37
CA TYR A 329 5.80 -0.02 -11.50
C TYR A 329 6.43 0.35 -10.15
N ALA A 330 7.67 -0.14 -9.95
CA ALA A 330 8.30 -0.20 -8.64
C ALA A 330 8.51 1.14 -7.92
N TYR A 331 8.58 2.28 -8.65
CA TYR A 331 8.75 3.60 -8.02
C TYR A 331 7.58 3.98 -7.09
N LEU A 332 6.39 3.39 -7.29
CA LEU A 332 5.22 3.63 -6.46
C LEU A 332 5.39 3.05 -5.06
N TRP A 333 6.13 1.95 -4.89
CA TRP A 333 6.52 1.45 -3.58
C TRP A 333 7.36 2.48 -2.81
N ASP A 334 8.34 3.10 -3.48
CA ASP A 334 9.21 4.12 -2.87
C ASP A 334 8.42 5.39 -2.49
N LYS A 335 7.52 5.85 -3.37
CA LYS A 335 6.63 7.00 -3.12
C LYS A 335 5.66 6.74 -1.97
N TRP A 336 5.04 5.56 -1.95
CA TRP A 336 4.11 5.17 -0.90
C TRP A 336 4.81 5.03 0.47
N HIS A 337 5.98 4.39 0.52
CA HIS A 337 6.71 4.30 1.79
C HIS A 337 7.13 5.68 2.31
N SER A 338 7.54 6.61 1.44
CA SER A 338 7.83 7.98 1.84
C SER A 338 6.62 8.68 2.48
N LEU A 339 5.40 8.28 2.08
CA LEU A 339 4.16 8.84 2.60
C LEU A 339 3.84 8.31 4.01
N ILE A 340 4.09 7.02 4.26
CA ILE A 340 3.74 6.37 5.53
C ILE A 340 4.82 6.40 6.60
N GLU A 341 6.10 6.53 6.21
CA GLU A 341 7.27 6.52 7.11
C GLU A 341 7.12 7.46 8.34
N PRO A 342 6.52 8.67 8.22
CA PRO A 342 6.32 9.55 9.37
C PRO A 342 5.50 8.96 10.51
N TYR A 343 4.66 7.95 10.30
CA TYR A 343 3.89 7.33 11.38
C TYR A 343 4.14 5.82 11.53
N ALA A 344 4.52 5.13 10.44
CA ALA A 344 4.94 3.74 10.48
C ALA A 344 6.25 3.51 11.29
N THR A 345 7.05 4.55 11.51
CA THR A 345 8.23 4.51 12.41
C THR A 345 7.92 4.79 13.88
N ARG A 346 6.68 5.12 14.22
CA ARG A 346 6.27 5.53 15.58
C ARG A 346 5.40 4.48 16.25
N VAL A 347 4.56 3.82 15.47
CA VAL A 347 3.66 2.75 15.91
C VAL A 347 3.72 1.59 14.93
N PRO A 348 3.42 0.36 15.37
CA PRO A 348 3.29 -0.78 14.48
C PRO A 348 2.34 -0.52 13.30
N TYR A 349 2.84 -0.81 12.10
CA TYR A 349 2.10 -0.73 10.84
C TYR A 349 1.84 -2.15 10.33
N MET A 350 0.67 -2.68 10.66
CA MET A 350 0.29 -4.06 10.38
C MET A 350 -0.44 -4.13 9.02
N VAL A 351 -0.03 -5.04 8.14
CA VAL A 351 -0.52 -5.08 6.76
C VAL A 351 -1.12 -6.41 6.36
N GLY A 352 -2.19 -6.37 5.59
CA GLY A 352 -2.66 -7.48 4.77
C GLY A 352 -2.31 -7.26 3.30
N ILE A 353 -2.68 -8.21 2.45
CA ILE A 353 -2.58 -8.07 0.99
C ILE A 353 -3.96 -7.89 0.37
N GLY A 354 -4.01 -7.13 -0.73
CA GLY A 354 -5.14 -7.11 -1.65
C GLY A 354 -4.80 -7.72 -3.01
N ASN A 355 -5.72 -7.60 -3.95
CA ASN A 355 -5.53 -8.09 -5.32
C ASN A 355 -4.40 -7.36 -6.03
N HIS A 356 -4.13 -6.09 -5.72
CA HIS A 356 -3.02 -5.35 -6.33
C HIS A 356 -1.64 -5.75 -5.84
N GLU A 357 -1.54 -6.51 -4.76
CA GLU A 357 -0.29 -7.12 -4.33
C GLU A 357 -0.12 -8.54 -4.87
N GLN A 358 -1.20 -9.32 -4.99
CA GLN A 358 -1.11 -10.78 -5.17
C GLN A 358 -1.59 -11.31 -6.52
N ASP A 359 -2.70 -10.82 -7.05
CA ASP A 359 -3.38 -11.47 -8.18
C ASP A 359 -2.45 -11.53 -9.40
N HIS A 360 -2.23 -12.73 -9.90
CA HIS A 360 -1.34 -13.00 -11.03
C HIS A 360 -1.84 -14.21 -11.82
N THR A 361 -1.67 -14.20 -13.14
CA THR A 361 -2.09 -15.32 -14.02
C THR A 361 -0.93 -16.10 -14.61
N THR A 362 0.30 -15.60 -14.44
CA THR A 362 1.53 -16.19 -14.97
C THR A 362 2.61 -16.22 -13.90
N GLY A 363 3.69 -16.96 -14.11
CA GLY A 363 4.85 -16.91 -13.21
C GLY A 363 4.67 -17.52 -11.82
N ALA A 364 3.51 -18.09 -11.51
CA ALA A 364 3.13 -18.96 -10.39
C ALA A 364 4.26 -19.60 -9.55
N SER A 365 5.27 -20.18 -10.19
CA SER A 365 6.42 -20.80 -9.49
C SER A 365 7.27 -19.81 -8.68
N LYS A 366 7.06 -18.51 -8.87
CA LYS A 366 7.78 -17.42 -8.19
C LYS A 366 6.96 -16.76 -7.07
N ASP A 367 5.69 -17.10 -6.94
CA ASP A 367 4.83 -16.62 -5.85
C ASP A 367 5.36 -17.14 -4.50
N PRO A 368 5.84 -16.27 -3.60
CA PRO A 368 6.46 -16.69 -2.35
C PRO A 368 5.45 -17.21 -1.33
N SER A 369 4.14 -17.06 -1.56
CA SER A 369 3.08 -17.59 -0.69
C SER A 369 2.98 -19.11 -0.71
N GLY A 370 3.50 -19.74 -1.77
CA GLY A 370 3.31 -21.15 -2.05
C GLY A 370 1.93 -21.51 -2.61
N ALA A 371 1.11 -20.55 -3.04
CA ALA A 371 -0.21 -20.80 -3.64
C ALA A 371 -0.14 -21.54 -4.99
N GLY A 372 1.05 -21.72 -5.56
CA GLY A 372 1.24 -22.38 -6.83
C GLY A 372 0.69 -21.51 -7.96
N LYS A 373 -0.38 -21.95 -8.63
CA LYS A 373 -0.97 -21.22 -9.76
C LYS A 373 -1.79 -19.99 -9.37
N GLY A 374 -1.71 -19.51 -8.13
CA GLY A 374 -2.64 -18.51 -7.58
C GLY A 374 -4.02 -19.09 -7.24
N PHE A 375 -4.87 -18.28 -6.62
CA PHE A 375 -6.25 -18.66 -6.29
C PHE A 375 -7.21 -18.22 -7.39
N HIS A 376 -7.51 -19.10 -8.35
CA HIS A 376 -8.44 -18.82 -9.46
C HIS A 376 -9.62 -19.79 -9.47
N PRO A 377 -10.54 -19.70 -8.49
CA PRO A 377 -11.77 -20.47 -8.53
C PRO A 377 -12.62 -20.07 -9.75
N SER A 378 -13.34 -21.03 -10.33
CA SER A 378 -14.19 -20.78 -11.51
C SER A 378 -15.30 -19.76 -11.30
N TRP A 379 -15.63 -19.45 -10.06
CA TRP A 379 -16.65 -18.47 -9.66
C TRP A 379 -16.09 -17.08 -9.33
N GLY A 380 -14.77 -16.94 -9.21
CA GLY A 380 -14.12 -15.68 -8.83
C GLY A 380 -13.40 -15.01 -10.00
N ASN A 381 -13.21 -13.69 -9.90
CA ASN A 381 -12.48 -12.87 -10.87
C ASN A 381 -11.09 -12.47 -10.36
N PHE A 382 -10.30 -13.47 -9.94
CA PHE A 382 -8.91 -13.27 -9.51
C PHE A 382 -8.02 -13.19 -10.75
N GLY A 383 -7.58 -11.97 -11.06
CA GLY A 383 -6.98 -11.61 -12.34
C GLY A 383 -5.46 -11.51 -12.31
N ASP A 384 -4.93 -10.51 -13.00
CA ASP A 384 -3.51 -10.15 -13.02
C ASP A 384 -3.33 -8.74 -12.42
N ASP A 385 -4.06 -8.46 -11.33
CA ASP A 385 -4.18 -7.11 -10.79
C ASP A 385 -2.87 -6.59 -10.21
N SER A 386 -1.96 -7.47 -9.80
CA SER A 386 -0.62 -7.11 -9.31
C SER A 386 0.35 -6.65 -10.40
N GLY A 387 0.00 -6.76 -11.68
CA GLY A 387 0.90 -6.41 -12.79
C GLY A 387 2.18 -7.24 -12.81
N GLY A 388 2.09 -8.50 -12.37
CA GLY A 388 3.20 -9.44 -12.31
C GLY A 388 4.03 -9.40 -11.03
N GLU A 389 3.65 -8.63 -10.00
CA GLU A 389 4.36 -8.59 -8.72
C GLU A 389 4.17 -9.87 -7.89
N CYS A 390 2.98 -10.47 -7.94
CA CYS A 390 2.63 -11.74 -7.29
C CYS A 390 3.11 -11.90 -5.83
N GLY A 391 2.98 -10.82 -5.04
CA GLY A 391 3.33 -10.81 -3.63
C GLY A 391 4.82 -10.65 -3.33
N VAL A 392 5.72 -10.68 -4.33
CA VAL A 392 7.17 -10.63 -4.11
C VAL A 392 7.60 -9.34 -3.41
N PRO A 393 7.19 -8.13 -3.85
CA PRO A 393 7.56 -6.90 -3.15
C PRO A 393 7.05 -6.89 -1.69
N MET A 394 5.83 -7.36 -1.44
CA MET A 394 5.28 -7.45 -0.09
C MET A 394 6.08 -8.39 0.79
N PHE A 395 6.43 -9.59 0.31
CA PHE A 395 7.18 -10.60 1.05
C PHE A 395 8.54 -10.08 1.56
N HIS A 396 9.22 -9.26 0.75
CA HIS A 396 10.50 -8.68 1.17
C HIS A 396 10.35 -7.39 1.97
N ARG A 397 9.26 -6.64 1.77
CA ARG A 397 9.02 -5.35 2.46
C ARG A 397 8.38 -5.56 3.84
N PHE A 398 7.60 -6.59 4.05
CA PHE A 398 6.85 -6.74 5.29
C PHE A 398 7.07 -8.10 5.90
N HIS A 399 7.20 -8.10 7.22
CA HIS A 399 7.28 -9.30 8.02
C HIS A 399 6.37 -9.14 9.21
N MET A 400 5.27 -9.90 9.15
CA MET A 400 4.20 -9.94 10.15
C MET A 400 4.44 -11.11 11.13
N PRO A 401 3.63 -11.31 12.19
CA PRO A 401 3.77 -12.43 13.11
C PRO A 401 3.94 -13.80 12.43
N ASP A 402 4.92 -14.57 12.89
CA ASP A 402 5.29 -15.90 12.36
C ASP A 402 4.36 -17.03 12.85
N ASN A 403 3.05 -16.80 12.85
CA ASN A 403 2.06 -17.74 13.40
C ASN A 403 1.04 -18.25 12.38
N GLY A 404 1.11 -17.83 11.12
CA GLY A 404 0.27 -18.30 10.02
C GLY A 404 1.09 -18.57 8.76
N ASN A 405 0.83 -17.82 7.69
CA ASN A 405 1.64 -17.85 6.46
C ASN A 405 2.19 -16.45 6.18
N ALA A 406 3.35 -16.15 6.78
CA ALA A 406 4.05 -14.87 6.69
C ALA A 406 3.09 -13.67 6.80
N LEU A 407 3.01 -12.83 5.78
CA LEU A 407 2.13 -11.65 5.76
C LEU A 407 0.73 -11.90 5.18
N TRP A 408 0.47 -13.07 4.62
CA TRP A 408 -0.79 -13.37 3.93
C TRP A 408 -1.92 -13.65 4.91
N TRP A 409 -1.66 -14.42 5.96
CA TRP A 409 -2.58 -14.55 7.08
C TRP A 409 -1.82 -14.81 8.38
N TYR A 410 -2.20 -14.10 9.43
CA TYR A 410 -1.56 -14.11 10.74
C TYR A 410 -2.50 -13.49 11.78
N SER A 411 -2.19 -13.64 13.06
CA SER A 411 -2.94 -13.02 14.16
C SER A 411 -2.00 -12.41 15.19
N PHE A 412 -2.52 -11.53 16.04
CA PHE A 412 -1.79 -11.01 17.20
C PHE A 412 -2.76 -10.43 18.24
N ASP A 413 -2.32 -10.43 19.50
CA ASP A 413 -3.02 -9.75 20.58
C ASP A 413 -2.42 -8.36 20.83
N TYR A 414 -3.27 -7.36 21.07
CA TYR A 414 -2.86 -6.06 21.57
C TYR A 414 -3.92 -5.54 22.54
N GLY A 415 -3.53 -5.29 23.79
CA GLY A 415 -4.44 -4.88 24.85
C GLY A 415 -5.59 -5.87 25.03
N SER A 416 -6.83 -5.41 24.88
CA SER A 416 -8.05 -6.21 25.04
C SER A 416 -8.56 -6.85 23.73
N VAL A 417 -7.77 -6.81 22.66
CA VAL A 417 -8.20 -7.19 21.31
C VAL A 417 -7.31 -8.28 20.73
N HIS A 418 -7.94 -9.32 20.18
CA HIS A 418 -7.32 -10.28 19.28
C HIS A 418 -7.59 -9.85 17.83
N PHE A 419 -6.53 -9.66 17.05
CA PHE A 419 -6.60 -9.26 15.65
C PHE A 419 -6.28 -10.43 14.74
N VAL A 420 -7.08 -10.63 13.69
CA VAL A 420 -6.90 -11.69 12.69
C VAL A 420 -6.84 -11.07 11.31
N MET A 421 -5.75 -11.28 10.57
CA MET A 421 -5.61 -10.92 9.16
C MET A 421 -5.78 -12.18 8.31
N MET A 422 -6.73 -12.17 7.37
CA MET A 422 -6.85 -13.18 6.33
C MET A 422 -6.40 -12.63 4.97
N SER A 423 -5.97 -13.52 4.08
CA SER A 423 -5.84 -13.21 2.66
C SER A 423 -7.10 -13.62 1.90
N THR A 424 -7.72 -12.65 1.24
CA THR A 424 -8.84 -12.89 0.32
C THR A 424 -8.39 -13.36 -1.06
N GLU A 425 -7.09 -13.26 -1.36
CA GLU A 425 -6.45 -13.65 -2.63
C GLU A 425 -5.88 -15.08 -2.59
N HIS A 426 -6.15 -15.81 -1.51
CA HIS A 426 -5.78 -17.20 -1.30
C HIS A 426 -7.01 -18.05 -1.03
N ASN A 427 -6.88 -19.35 -1.23
CA ASN A 427 -7.98 -20.27 -1.01
C ASN A 427 -8.46 -20.22 0.45
N PHE A 428 -9.64 -19.63 0.66
CA PHE A 428 -10.31 -19.49 1.96
C PHE A 428 -11.43 -20.52 2.16
N THR A 429 -11.69 -21.41 1.20
CA THR A 429 -12.79 -22.39 1.28
C THR A 429 -12.57 -23.39 2.42
N ARG A 430 -13.65 -23.98 2.94
CA ARG A 430 -13.60 -24.99 4.00
C ARG A 430 -12.63 -26.12 3.65
N GLY A 431 -11.74 -26.42 4.59
CA GLY A 431 -10.71 -27.46 4.45
C GLY A 431 -9.40 -27.01 3.78
N SER A 432 -9.34 -25.79 3.25
CA SER A 432 -8.08 -25.15 2.83
C SER A 432 -7.12 -24.95 4.02
N THR A 433 -5.84 -24.71 3.72
CA THR A 433 -4.82 -24.40 4.75
C THR A 433 -5.21 -23.16 5.55
N GLN A 434 -5.60 -22.10 4.86
CA GLN A 434 -6.02 -20.85 5.50
C GLN A 434 -7.27 -21.05 6.37
N TYR A 435 -8.31 -21.73 5.86
CA TYR A 435 -9.53 -21.98 6.66
C TYR A 435 -9.23 -22.74 7.96
N LYS A 436 -8.45 -23.82 7.87
CA LYS A 436 -8.06 -24.61 9.04
C LYS A 436 -7.27 -23.80 10.05
N TRP A 437 -6.41 -22.91 9.56
CA TRP A 437 -5.65 -21.99 10.41
C TRP A 437 -6.58 -20.98 11.09
N LEU A 438 -7.49 -20.32 10.34
CA LEU A 438 -8.47 -19.38 10.88
C LEU A 438 -9.34 -20.02 11.96
N GLU A 439 -9.84 -21.24 11.73
CA GLU A 439 -10.64 -21.97 12.72
C GLU A 439 -9.83 -22.29 13.98
N ALA A 440 -8.57 -22.71 13.84
CA ALA A 440 -7.71 -23.02 14.97
C ALA A 440 -7.36 -21.77 15.80
N ASP A 441 -7.08 -20.66 15.13
CA ASP A 441 -6.74 -19.37 15.73
C ASP A 441 -7.93 -18.80 16.52
N LEU A 442 -9.09 -18.64 15.85
CA LEU A 442 -10.32 -18.14 16.48
C LEU A 442 -10.78 -19.00 17.66
N LYS A 443 -10.62 -20.33 17.56
CA LYS A 443 -10.93 -21.25 18.66
C LYS A 443 -10.01 -21.12 19.86
N ALA A 444 -8.76 -20.68 19.65
CA ALA A 444 -7.77 -20.53 20.70
C ALA A 444 -7.93 -19.23 21.50
N VAL A 445 -8.73 -18.28 21.02
CA VAL A 445 -8.95 -16.99 21.68
C VAL A 445 -9.50 -17.18 23.09
N ASN A 446 -8.82 -16.60 24.06
CA ASN A 446 -9.30 -16.53 25.44
C ASN A 446 -10.04 -15.20 25.65
N HIS A 447 -11.37 -15.21 25.49
CA HIS A 447 -12.21 -14.03 25.67
C HIS A 447 -12.17 -13.39 27.07
N LYS A 448 -11.57 -14.04 28.08
CA LYS A 448 -11.32 -13.42 29.39
C LYS A 448 -10.08 -12.53 29.40
N VAL A 449 -9.24 -12.62 28.37
CA VAL A 449 -8.02 -11.83 28.18
C VAL A 449 -8.21 -10.86 27.02
N THR A 450 -8.65 -11.36 25.87
CA THR A 450 -8.95 -10.57 24.67
C THR A 450 -10.44 -10.74 24.34
N PRO A 451 -11.34 -10.01 25.04
CA PRO A 451 -12.76 -10.13 24.81
C PRO A 451 -13.15 -9.75 23.38
N TRP A 452 -12.44 -8.81 22.75
CA TRP A 452 -12.73 -8.34 21.41
C TRP A 452 -11.98 -9.12 20.34
N ILE A 453 -12.66 -9.48 19.25
CA ILE A 453 -12.03 -10.01 18.04
C ILE A 453 -12.29 -9.07 16.87
N VAL A 454 -11.21 -8.57 16.27
CA VAL A 454 -11.23 -7.77 15.05
C VAL A 454 -10.67 -8.62 13.91
N PHE A 455 -11.52 -8.96 12.96
CA PHE A 455 -11.19 -9.74 11.78
C PHE A 455 -10.97 -8.81 10.59
N MET A 456 -9.96 -9.05 9.78
CA MET A 456 -9.58 -8.20 8.65
C MET A 456 -9.34 -9.06 7.42
N GLY A 457 -9.84 -8.60 6.28
CA GLY A 457 -9.51 -9.12 4.95
C GLY A 457 -9.68 -8.02 3.91
N HIS A 458 -9.19 -8.23 2.69
CA HIS A 458 -9.26 -7.17 1.68
C HIS A 458 -10.62 -7.14 0.96
N ARG A 459 -10.97 -8.18 0.19
CA ARG A 459 -12.26 -8.26 -0.51
C ARG A 459 -13.42 -8.46 0.48
N PRO A 460 -14.52 -7.68 0.40
CA PRO A 460 -15.55 -7.69 1.43
C PRO A 460 -16.49 -8.91 1.34
N MET A 461 -16.87 -9.42 2.52
CA MET A 461 -17.91 -10.45 2.66
C MET A 461 -19.34 -9.90 2.48
N TYR A 462 -19.54 -8.64 2.84
CA TYR A 462 -20.82 -7.94 2.74
C TYR A 462 -20.61 -6.61 2.03
N THR A 463 -21.29 -6.42 0.89
CA THR A 463 -21.32 -5.16 0.15
C THR A 463 -22.66 -5.01 -0.56
N SER A 464 -23.23 -3.81 -0.54
CA SER A 464 -24.46 -3.52 -1.28
C SER A 464 -24.22 -2.69 -2.54
N GLN A 465 -23.02 -2.12 -2.71
CA GLN A 465 -22.70 -1.27 -3.84
C GLN A 465 -22.78 -2.03 -5.17
N LEU A 466 -23.42 -1.43 -6.18
CA LEU A 466 -23.60 -2.04 -7.50
C LEU A 466 -22.41 -1.72 -8.42
N VAL A 467 -21.20 -2.03 -7.95
CA VAL A 467 -19.96 -1.68 -8.66
C VAL A 467 -19.90 -2.41 -10.00
N GLN A 468 -19.69 -1.65 -11.08
CA GLN A 468 -19.63 -2.23 -12.41
C GLN A 468 -18.38 -3.10 -12.56
N GLY A 469 -18.58 -4.36 -12.93
CA GLY A 469 -17.49 -5.33 -13.12
C GLY A 469 -17.01 -6.03 -11.85
N LEU A 470 -17.36 -5.55 -10.66
CA LEU A 470 -17.21 -6.36 -9.45
C LEU A 470 -18.47 -7.22 -9.27
N ASN A 471 -18.26 -8.54 -9.30
CA ASN A 471 -19.35 -9.48 -9.10
C ASN A 471 -19.52 -9.77 -7.59
N PRO A 472 -20.72 -9.65 -7.00
CA PRO A 472 -20.98 -10.06 -5.62
C PRO A 472 -20.74 -11.56 -5.38
N THR A 473 -20.44 -12.36 -6.41
CA THR A 473 -20.10 -13.78 -6.28
C THR A 473 -19.00 -14.06 -5.26
N ILE A 474 -17.91 -13.29 -5.21
CA ILE A 474 -16.86 -13.51 -4.19
C ILE A 474 -17.44 -13.32 -2.78
N ALA A 475 -18.19 -12.24 -2.56
CA ALA A 475 -18.85 -11.96 -1.29
C ALA A 475 -19.82 -13.10 -0.90
N LEU A 476 -20.62 -13.61 -1.83
CA LEU A 476 -21.55 -14.73 -1.59
C LEU A 476 -20.82 -16.04 -1.26
N HIS A 477 -19.70 -16.33 -1.93
CA HIS A 477 -18.89 -17.50 -1.58
C HIS A 477 -18.19 -17.32 -0.23
N MET A 478 -17.71 -16.12 0.09
CA MET A 478 -17.13 -15.84 1.40
C MET A 478 -18.17 -15.98 2.52
N GLN A 479 -19.42 -15.54 2.29
CA GLN A 479 -20.53 -15.81 3.22
C GLN A 479 -20.74 -17.32 3.40
N ALA A 480 -20.79 -18.09 2.31
CA ALA A 480 -21.04 -19.53 2.37
C ALA A 480 -19.94 -20.33 3.09
N GLU A 481 -18.69 -19.86 3.00
CA GLU A 481 -17.53 -20.55 3.55
C GLU A 481 -17.17 -20.06 4.97
N ILE A 482 -17.10 -18.74 5.20
CA ILE A 482 -16.50 -18.11 6.38
C ILE A 482 -17.53 -17.55 7.38
N GLU A 483 -18.74 -17.17 6.96
CA GLU A 483 -19.70 -16.49 7.84
C GLU A 483 -20.06 -17.29 9.11
N ASP A 484 -20.34 -18.59 8.94
CA ASP A 484 -20.65 -19.46 10.07
C ASP A 484 -19.47 -19.55 11.06
N LEU A 485 -18.23 -19.47 10.57
CA LEU A 485 -17.02 -19.48 11.41
C LEU A 485 -16.91 -18.21 12.26
N LEU A 486 -17.12 -17.04 11.66
CA LEU A 486 -17.08 -15.76 12.39
C LEU A 486 -18.18 -15.67 13.45
N MET A 487 -19.38 -16.19 13.13
CA MET A 487 -20.49 -16.26 14.07
C MET A 487 -20.20 -17.24 15.23
N GLU A 488 -19.67 -18.43 14.94
CA GLU A 488 -19.38 -19.47 15.94
C GLU A 488 -18.37 -18.98 16.99
N TYR A 489 -17.33 -18.28 16.55
CA TYR A 489 -16.27 -17.78 17.42
C TYR A 489 -16.45 -16.31 17.86
N SER A 490 -17.68 -15.77 17.72
CA SER A 490 -18.07 -14.45 18.26
C SER A 490 -17.15 -13.30 17.80
N VAL A 491 -16.85 -13.24 16.51
CA VAL A 491 -16.16 -12.10 15.91
C VAL A 491 -17.04 -10.86 16.00
N ASP A 492 -16.47 -9.75 16.48
CA ASP A 492 -17.23 -8.53 16.77
C ASP A 492 -17.26 -7.56 15.60
N LEU A 493 -16.10 -7.35 15.01
CA LEU A 493 -15.87 -6.37 13.95
C LEU A 493 -15.09 -7.03 12.82
N ALA A 494 -15.62 -6.96 11.60
CA ALA A 494 -14.97 -7.44 10.40
C ALA A 494 -14.68 -6.25 9.46
N LEU A 495 -13.41 -5.97 9.19
CA LEU A 495 -12.94 -4.86 8.39
C LEU A 495 -12.52 -5.31 6.98
N TRP A 496 -12.94 -4.54 5.98
CA TRP A 496 -12.76 -4.84 4.56
C TRP A 496 -12.35 -3.61 3.76
N GLY A 497 -11.64 -3.82 2.66
CA GLY A 497 -11.26 -2.80 1.67
C GLY A 497 -11.90 -3.09 0.32
N HIS A 498 -11.09 -2.96 -0.75
CA HIS A 498 -11.33 -3.35 -2.15
C HIS A 498 -12.38 -2.51 -2.88
N TYR A 499 -13.53 -2.29 -2.24
CA TYR A 499 -14.51 -1.34 -2.71
C TYR A 499 -14.04 0.02 -2.21
N HIS A 500 -13.77 0.96 -3.13
CA HIS A 500 -13.26 2.28 -2.78
C HIS A 500 -14.38 3.19 -2.27
N SER A 501 -15.07 2.74 -1.24
CA SER A 501 -16.22 3.37 -0.61
C SER A 501 -16.28 2.94 0.86
N TYR A 502 -17.09 3.66 1.62
CA TYR A 502 -17.41 3.31 2.99
C TYR A 502 -18.78 2.65 3.04
N GLU A 503 -18.88 1.52 3.74
CA GLU A 503 -20.16 0.88 4.05
C GLU A 503 -20.09 0.21 5.41
N ARG A 504 -21.08 0.44 6.27
CA ARG A 504 -21.22 -0.22 7.56
C ARG A 504 -22.54 -0.97 7.64
N THR A 505 -22.46 -2.22 8.08
CA THR A 505 -23.64 -3.04 8.34
C THR A 505 -24.18 -2.85 9.77
N CYS A 506 -25.38 -3.33 10.04
CA CYS A 506 -25.75 -3.76 11.38
C CYS A 506 -24.93 -5.02 11.76
N PRO A 507 -24.90 -5.46 13.03
CA PRO A 507 -24.55 -6.84 13.36
C PRO A 507 -25.34 -7.79 12.45
N VAL A 508 -24.68 -8.54 11.57
CA VAL A 508 -25.34 -9.25 10.46
C VAL A 508 -24.96 -10.72 10.46
N TYR A 509 -25.96 -11.56 10.18
CA TYR A 509 -25.78 -12.99 9.94
C TYR A 509 -26.85 -13.47 8.96
N ARG A 510 -26.44 -14.20 7.92
CA ARG A 510 -27.28 -14.72 6.83
C ARG A 510 -28.18 -13.64 6.24
N ASN A 511 -27.59 -12.50 5.89
CA ASN A 511 -28.26 -11.34 5.32
C ASN A 511 -29.38 -10.75 6.20
N LYS A 512 -29.33 -10.95 7.52
CA LYS A 512 -30.28 -10.38 8.48
C LYS A 512 -29.54 -9.71 9.63
N CYS A 513 -30.03 -8.55 10.05
CA CYS A 513 -29.56 -7.94 11.29
C CYS A 513 -29.83 -8.90 12.45
N THR A 514 -28.76 -9.37 13.09
CA THR A 514 -28.77 -10.44 14.08
C THR A 514 -27.87 -10.04 15.24
N SER A 515 -28.45 -9.96 16.44
CA SER A 515 -27.70 -9.67 17.66
C SER A 515 -26.59 -10.71 17.87
N GLY A 516 -25.39 -10.26 18.20
CA GLY A 516 -24.21 -11.13 18.38
C GLY A 516 -23.51 -11.55 17.09
N GLY A 517 -24.02 -11.17 15.91
CA GLY A 517 -23.27 -11.30 14.66
C GLY A 517 -22.20 -10.20 14.52
N PRO A 518 -21.17 -10.43 13.68
CA PRO A 518 -20.16 -9.42 13.40
C PRO A 518 -20.78 -8.18 12.75
N THR A 519 -20.28 -7.01 13.11
CA THR A 519 -20.47 -5.79 12.31
C THR A 519 -19.43 -5.77 11.21
N HIS A 520 -19.86 -5.70 9.95
CA HIS A 520 -18.95 -5.59 8.80
C HIS A 520 -18.80 -4.12 8.40
N ILE A 521 -17.56 -3.70 8.14
CA ILE A 521 -17.25 -2.35 7.67
C ILE A 521 -16.30 -2.43 6.48
N ILE A 522 -16.73 -1.87 5.35
CA ILE A 522 -15.87 -1.54 4.23
C ILE A 522 -15.33 -0.13 4.48
N VAL A 523 -14.00 0.02 4.42
CA VAL A 523 -13.30 1.31 4.54
C VAL A 523 -12.11 1.35 3.58
N GLY A 524 -12.37 1.02 2.31
CA GLY A 524 -11.41 1.15 1.21
C GLY A 524 -11.24 2.60 0.76
N THR A 525 -11.27 3.55 1.68
CA THR A 525 -11.40 4.98 1.40
C THR A 525 -10.10 5.75 1.64
N ALA A 526 -8.97 5.07 1.84
CA ALA A 526 -7.73 5.73 2.26
C ALA A 526 -7.10 6.61 1.18
N GLY A 527 -7.38 6.39 -0.11
CA GLY A 527 -6.88 7.34 -1.10
C GLY A 527 -7.01 6.97 -2.55
N PHE A 528 -7.11 5.69 -2.92
CA PHE A 528 -7.31 5.33 -4.32
C PHE A 528 -8.73 5.70 -4.79
N ASP A 529 -8.88 6.03 -6.07
CA ASP A 529 -10.05 6.68 -6.67
C ASP A 529 -11.39 6.15 -6.12
N VAL A 530 -12.16 7.06 -5.53
CA VAL A 530 -13.43 6.72 -4.88
C VAL A 530 -14.42 6.16 -5.90
N THR A 531 -15.10 5.09 -5.52
CA THR A 531 -16.12 4.46 -6.36
C THR A 531 -17.43 5.23 -6.29
N LEU A 532 -17.85 5.80 -7.42
CA LEU A 532 -19.10 6.57 -7.58
C LEU A 532 -20.29 5.71 -8.07
N ASP A 533 -20.09 4.38 -8.17
CA ASP A 533 -21.14 3.47 -8.61
C ASP A 533 -22.36 3.51 -7.68
N PRO A 534 -23.57 3.31 -8.26
CA PRO A 534 -24.81 3.51 -7.53
C PRO A 534 -25.02 2.45 -6.45
N TRP A 535 -25.82 2.84 -5.46
CA TRP A 535 -26.31 1.97 -4.40
C TRP A 535 -27.74 1.51 -4.72
N PRO A 536 -28.15 0.31 -4.28
CA PRO A 536 -29.47 -0.22 -4.58
C PRO A 536 -30.57 0.61 -3.90
N ILE A 537 -31.69 0.77 -4.61
CA ILE A 537 -32.89 1.44 -4.10
C ILE A 537 -34.07 0.45 -4.21
N PRO A 538 -34.67 0.00 -3.08
CA PRO A 538 -34.31 0.32 -1.69
C PRO A 538 -32.98 -0.32 -1.27
N ALA A 539 -32.32 0.31 -0.28
CA ALA A 539 -31.10 -0.23 0.31
C ALA A 539 -31.34 -1.61 0.94
N ARG A 540 -30.28 -2.43 1.02
CA ARG A 540 -30.32 -3.70 1.75
C ARG A 540 -30.59 -3.41 3.23
N SER A 541 -31.48 -4.17 3.86
CA SER A 541 -31.89 -3.91 5.25
C SER A 541 -30.75 -3.99 6.27
N TRP A 542 -29.65 -4.68 5.93
CA TRP A 542 -28.47 -4.78 6.78
C TRP A 542 -27.43 -3.69 6.54
N SER A 543 -27.53 -2.91 5.45
CA SER A 543 -26.65 -1.78 5.17
C SER A 543 -27.18 -0.54 5.89
N VAL A 544 -26.44 -0.06 6.89
CA VAL A 544 -26.91 1.00 7.81
C VAL A 544 -26.41 2.36 7.38
N TYR A 545 -25.19 2.44 6.88
CA TYR A 545 -24.59 3.68 6.39
C TYR A 545 -23.63 3.36 5.25
N HIS A 546 -23.62 4.19 4.22
CA HIS A 546 -22.67 4.07 3.11
C HIS A 546 -22.33 5.45 2.54
N SER A 547 -21.14 5.61 1.99
CA SER A 547 -20.66 6.87 1.42
C SER A 547 -19.53 6.66 0.42
N SER A 548 -19.46 7.55 -0.57
CA SER A 548 -18.38 7.61 -1.57
C SER A 548 -17.52 8.84 -1.32
N ASN A 549 -16.86 8.90 -0.15
CA ASN A 549 -15.83 9.91 0.16
C ASN A 549 -14.52 9.22 0.59
N TYR A 550 -13.41 9.94 0.49
CA TYR A 550 -12.16 9.54 1.14
C TYR A 550 -12.27 9.66 2.66
N GLY A 551 -11.60 8.77 3.38
CA GLY A 551 -11.59 8.74 4.83
C GLY A 551 -10.87 7.53 5.40
N TYR A 552 -10.79 7.48 6.73
CA TYR A 552 -10.17 6.39 7.47
C TYR A 552 -10.99 6.01 8.70
N GLY A 553 -10.76 4.81 9.22
CA GLY A 553 -11.33 4.35 10.48
C GLY A 553 -10.47 4.76 11.68
N ARG A 554 -11.10 5.32 12.70
CA ARG A 554 -10.54 5.51 14.04
C ARG A 554 -11.30 4.61 15.00
N VAL A 555 -10.56 3.81 15.78
CA VAL A 555 -11.16 2.85 16.70
C VAL A 555 -10.63 3.07 18.10
N THR A 556 -11.54 3.08 19.08
CA THR A 556 -11.22 3.16 20.51
C THR A 556 -11.90 2.01 21.23
N VAL A 557 -11.11 1.06 21.71
CA VAL A 557 -11.54 -0.02 22.59
C VAL A 557 -11.33 0.46 24.03
N ALA A 558 -12.41 0.75 24.73
CA ALA A 558 -12.33 1.38 26.04
C ALA A 558 -12.02 0.36 27.15
N ASN A 559 -12.61 -0.84 27.06
CA ASN A 559 -12.49 -1.94 28.01
C ASN A 559 -13.15 -3.19 27.43
N ALA A 560 -13.41 -4.21 28.26
CA ALA A 560 -14.00 -5.48 27.85
C ALA A 560 -15.43 -5.41 27.26
N THR A 561 -16.12 -4.27 27.42
CA THR A 561 -17.57 -4.13 27.14
C THR A 561 -17.92 -3.04 26.15
N ALA A 562 -17.01 -2.12 25.82
CA ALA A 562 -17.27 -1.07 24.85
C ALA A 562 -16.13 -0.84 23.84
N MET A 563 -16.47 -0.95 22.55
CA MET A 563 -15.64 -0.53 21.42
C MET A 563 -16.38 0.54 20.61
N LEU A 564 -15.70 1.63 20.27
CA LEU A 564 -16.19 2.69 19.39
C LEU A 564 -15.46 2.64 18.05
N TRP A 565 -16.23 2.52 16.98
CA TRP A 565 -15.78 2.79 15.62
C TRP A 565 -16.22 4.19 15.19
N GLU A 566 -15.32 4.94 14.56
CA GLU A 566 -15.58 6.22 13.92
C GLU A 566 -14.98 6.21 12.51
N TRP A 567 -15.75 6.65 11.52
CA TRP A 567 -15.23 6.92 10.17
C TRP A 567 -15.07 8.43 9.98
N VAL A 568 -13.83 8.85 9.72
CA VAL A 568 -13.41 10.25 9.61
C VAL A 568 -13.16 10.57 8.14
N ILE A 569 -13.84 11.59 7.61
CA ILE A 569 -13.69 11.99 6.20
C ILE A 569 -12.51 12.95 5.99
N ASN A 570 -11.78 12.75 4.90
CA ASN A 570 -10.56 13.51 4.61
C ASN A 570 -10.82 14.99 4.32
N GLU A 571 -11.97 15.35 3.75
CA GLU A 571 -12.24 16.74 3.32
C GLU A 571 -12.37 17.71 4.49
N SER A 572 -12.79 17.24 5.67
CA SER A 572 -13.14 18.12 6.78
C SER A 572 -12.74 17.61 8.17
N ASP A 573 -12.01 16.49 8.27
CA ASP A 573 -11.69 15.81 9.54
C ASP A 573 -12.92 15.52 10.42
N TYR A 574 -14.07 15.35 9.76
CA TYR A 574 -15.36 15.19 10.44
C TYR A 574 -15.67 13.70 10.61
N VAL A 575 -16.17 13.33 11.78
CA VAL A 575 -16.72 11.99 12.01
C VAL A 575 -18.08 11.89 11.32
N ALA A 576 -18.10 11.33 10.12
CA ALA A 576 -19.29 11.21 9.30
C ALA A 576 -20.19 10.04 9.71
N ASP A 577 -19.59 9.00 10.29
CA ASP A 577 -20.31 7.86 10.84
C ASP A 577 -19.62 7.30 12.09
N ARG A 578 -20.40 6.74 13.01
CA ARG A 578 -19.90 6.11 14.23
C ARG A 578 -20.85 5.03 14.75
N VAL A 579 -20.28 4.02 15.40
CA VAL A 579 -21.06 2.98 16.08
C VAL A 579 -20.34 2.51 17.34
N TRP A 580 -21.11 2.31 18.41
CA TRP A 580 -20.64 1.59 19.59
C TRP A 580 -21.02 0.11 19.47
N LEU A 581 -20.05 -0.76 19.68
CA LEU A 581 -20.24 -2.19 19.87
C LEU A 581 -20.18 -2.45 21.38
N TYR A 582 -21.17 -3.18 21.89
CA TYR A 582 -21.29 -3.51 23.32
C TYR A 582 -21.32 -5.03 23.54
N LYS A 583 -20.74 -5.49 24.65
CA LYS A 583 -20.82 -6.86 25.15
C LYS A 583 -21.48 -6.96 26.51
#